data_AF-A0A561CEP5-F1
#
_entry.id   AF-A0A561CEP5-F1
#
_cell.length_a   1.000
_cell.length_b   1.000
_cell.length_c   1.000
_cell.angle_alpha   90.00
_cell.angle_beta   90.00
_cell.angle_gamma   90.00
#
_symmetry.space_group_name_H-M   'P 1'
#
loop_
_entity.id
_entity.type
_entity.pdbx_description
1 polymer ?
#
loop_
_entity_poly.entity_id
_entity_poly.type
_entity_poly.pdbx_seq_one_letter_code
_entity_poly.pdbx_strand_id
1 'polypeptide(L)' 'VKGIYFENLERLKLELDDYVHWFNHIRIHGTLGYLSPMEYKKEHLKKIV' A
#
# COMPACT_ATOMS: atom_id res chain seq x y z
N VAL A 1 13.45 13.25 12.10
CA VAL A 1 12.10 12.72 11.88
C VAL A 1 11.45 12.53 13.25
N LYS A 2 10.27 13.11 13.50
CA LYS A 2 9.48 12.82 14.71
C LYS A 2 8.74 11.49 14.45
N GLY A 3 8.96 10.48 15.30
CA GLY A 3 8.26 9.20 15.19
C GLY A 3 6.81 9.31 15.64
N ILE A 4 6.00 8.30 15.29
CA ILE A 4 4.65 8.13 15.82
C ILE A 4 4.76 7.28 17.09
N TYR A 5 4.15 7.75 18.18
CA TYR A 5 3.99 6.96 19.40
C TYR A 5 2.62 6.28 19.36
N PHE A 6 2.60 4.97 19.58
CA PHE A 6 1.38 4.18 19.65
C PHE A 6 1.07 3.87 21.11
N GLU A 7 -0.17 4.07 21.51
CA GLU A 7 -0.61 3.85 22.90
C GLU A 7 -0.52 2.36 23.29
N ASN A 8 -0.75 1.47 22.33
CA ASN A 8 -0.69 0.02 22.52
C ASN A 8 -0.46 -0.72 21.19
N LEU A 9 -0.22 -2.03 21.28
CA LEU A 9 0.07 -2.88 20.12
C LEU A 9 -1.12 -3.03 19.18
N GLU A 10 -2.35 -3.01 19.69
CA GLU A 10 -3.56 -3.12 18.86
C GLU A 10 -3.70 -1.91 17.94
N ARG A 11 -3.48 -0.70 18.48
CA ARG A 11 -3.49 0.54 17.71
C ARG A 11 -2.43 0.55 16.62
N LEU A 12 -1.21 0.10 16.92
CA LEU A 12 -0.14 -0.03 15.94
C LEU A 12 -0.54 -0.96 14.79
N LYS A 13 -1.12 -2.13 15.11
CA LYS A 13 -1.53 -3.10 14.09
C LYS A 13 -2.62 -2.54 13.19
N LEU A 14 -3.63 -1.90 13.77
CA LEU A 14 -4.73 -1.31 13.01
C LEU A 14 -4.23 -0.25 12.02
N GLU A 15 -3.41 0.69 12.48
CA GLU A 15 -2.88 1.75 11.60
C GLU A 15 -1.91 1.20 10.55
N LEU A 16 -1.15 0.17 10.88
CA LEU A 16 -0.27 -0.51 9.93
C LEU A 16 -1.09 -1.23 8.84
N ASP A 17 -2.14 -1.94 9.22
CA ASP A 17 -3.03 -2.64 8.28
C ASP A 17 -3.72 -1.64 7.34
N ASP A 18 -4.20 -0.51 7.87
CA ASP A 18 -4.77 0.59 7.07
C ASP A 18 -3.73 1.17 6.10
N TYR A 19 -2.50 1.40 6.56
CA TYR A 19 -1.42 1.89 5.70
C TYR A 19 -1.08 0.92 4.57
N VAL A 20 -0.96 -0.37 4.90
CA VAL A 20 -0.67 -1.43 3.92
C VAL A 20 -1.80 -1.54 2.91
N HIS A 21 -3.06 -1.44 3.35
CA HIS A 21 -4.20 -1.44 2.45
C HIS A 21 -4.19 -0.22 1.52
N TRP A 22 -4.02 0.98 2.06
CA TRP A 22 -3.92 2.20 1.26
C TRP A 22 -2.79 2.12 0.24
N PHE A 23 -1.59 1.69 0.66
CA PHE A 23 -0.44 1.60 -0.22
C PHE A 23 -0.69 0.64 -1.38
N ASN A 24 -1.28 -0.53 -1.12
CA ASN A 24 -1.46 -1.57 -2.12
C ASN A 24 -2.62 -1.29 -3.08
N HIS A 25 -3.73 -0.74 -2.58
CA HIS A 25 -4.99 -0.67 -3.32
C HIS A 25 -5.41 0.75 -3.71
N ILE A 26 -4.99 1.78 -2.97
CA ILE A 26 -5.51 3.14 -3.12
C ILE A 26 -4.43 4.09 -3.68
N ARG A 27 -3.17 3.91 -3.29
CA ARG A 27 -2.06 4.79 -3.69
C ARG A 27 -1.82 4.72 -5.20
N ILE A 28 -2.14 5.81 -5.89
CA ILE A 28 -1.84 5.97 -7.32
C ILE A 28 -0.41 6.48 -7.52
N HIS A 29 0.31 5.93 -8.51
CA HIS A 29 1.70 6.32 -8.78
C HIS A 29 1.95 6.61 -10.26
N GLY A 30 2.52 7.78 -10.58
CA GLY A 30 2.76 8.20 -11.96
C GLY A 30 3.66 7.25 -12.76
N THR A 31 4.73 6.72 -12.16
CA THR A 31 5.61 5.74 -12.85
C THR A 31 4.96 4.37 -13.06
N LEU A 32 3.85 4.08 -12.36
CA LEU A 32 3.03 2.88 -12.58
C LEU A 32 1.91 3.16 -13.60
N GLY A 33 1.94 4.28 -14.31
CA GLY A 33 0.89 4.64 -15.26
C GLY A 33 -0.41 5.08 -14.58
N TYR A 34 -0.32 5.68 -13.39
CA TYR A 34 -1.48 6.04 -12.56
C TYR A 34 -2.33 4.84 -12.11
N LEU A 35 -1.68 3.70 -11.93
CA LEU A 35 -2.27 2.52 -11.30
C LEU A 35 -1.86 2.42 -9.83
N SER A 36 -2.66 1.73 -9.03
CA SER A 36 -2.23 1.23 -7.73
C SER A 36 -1.19 0.10 -7.89
N PRO A 37 -0.35 -0.17 -6.88
CA PRO A 37 0.60 -1.28 -6.94
C PRO A 37 -0.02 -2.63 -7.28
N MET A 38 -1.21 -2.92 -6.74
CA MET A 38 -1.90 -4.18 -7.03
C MET A 38 -2.47 -4.24 -8.45
N GLU A 39 -3.02 -3.14 -8.96
CA GLU A 39 -3.49 -3.06 -10.35
C GLU A 39 -2.33 -3.24 -11.33
N TYR A 40 -1.22 -2.52 -11.11
CA TYR A 40 -0.01 -2.66 -11.90
C TYR A 40 0.49 -4.11 -11.91
N LYS A 41 0.58 -4.75 -10.73
CA LYS A 41 0.97 -6.16 -10.63
C LYS A 41 0.01 -7.05 -11.42
N LYS A 42 -1.30 -6.86 -11.31
CA LYS A 42 -2.30 -7.66 -12.03
C LYS A 42 -2.20 -7.50 -13.55
N GLU A 43 -1.97 -6.29 -14.04
CA GLU A 43 -1.84 -6.02 -15.47
C GLU A 43 -0.55 -6.58 -16.06
N HIS A 44 0.55 -6.49 -15.30
CA HIS A 44 1.88 -6.88 -15.78
C HIS A 44 2.18 -8.37 -15.55
N LEU A 45 1.54 -9.03 -14.58
CA LEU A 45 1.63 -10.49 -14.43
C LEU A 45 1.00 -11.25 -15.61
N LYS A 46 -0.02 -10.68 -16.27
CA LYS A 46 -0.63 -11.27 -17.47
C LYS A 46 0.29 -11.26 -18.70
N LYS A 47 1.35 -10.45 -18.69
CA LYS A 47 2.31 -10.37 -19.80
C LYS A 47 3.45 -11.40 -19.68
N ILE A 48 3.53 -12.12 -18.57
CA ILE A 48 4.63 -13.06 -18.25
C ILE A 48 4.20 -14.53 -18.42
N VAL A 49 2.94 -14.79 -18.80
CA VAL A 49 2.42 -16.14 -19.12
C VAL A 49 2.03 -16.22 -20.59
#